data_AF-A0A1G2W3Y8-F1
#
_entry.id   AF-A0A1G2W3Y8-F1
#
_cell.length_a   1.000
_cell.length_b   1.000
_cell.length_c   1.000
_cell.angle_alpha   90.00
_cell.angle_beta   90.00
_cell.angle_gamma   90.00
#
_symmetry.space_group_name_H-M   'P 1'
#
loop_
_entity.id
_entity.type
_entity.pdbx_description
1 polymer ?
#
loop_
_entity_poly.entity_id
_entity_poly.type
_entity_poly.pdbx_seq_one_letter_code
_entity_poly.pdbx_strand_id
1 'polypeptide(L)'
;MRILALLAALAAATPALAATPVTLKADVFDADGIVTLGEIFDGAGAVGSTPVAARRGASVMLSAAAVRSAAYRAGLDWANAEGLRQIVVSGGAPTGSPANVAARGNVDVLTWTRPISAGEIVQPEDLVWGKAAMAPADAPNDPDAVIGLAARRPLRAGAAVAARDVSAPMVIKANEIVTLTYDNQGVSLALQAKALSGGAVGETINVQNVTSKKTVQAVVTGPGQAAVGPAAEQLKLVRSSRYASR
;
A
#
# COMPACT_ATOMS: atom_id res chain seq x y z
N MET A 1 -19.59 -20.91 89.64
CA MET A 1 -18.45 -21.05 88.71
C MET A 1 -19.04 -21.40 87.35
N ARG A 2 -19.02 -20.48 86.38
CA ARG A 2 -18.09 -20.52 85.22
C ARG A 2 -18.38 -21.78 84.36
N ILE A 3 -18.99 -21.72 83.18
CA ILE A 3 -18.50 -21.04 81.96
C ILE A 3 -19.57 -21.14 80.85
N LEU A 4 -19.77 -20.05 80.09
CA LEU A 4 -20.37 -20.02 78.75
C LEU A 4 -19.62 -20.95 77.79
N ALA A 5 -20.31 -21.77 76.99
CA ALA A 5 -19.73 -22.30 75.76
C ALA A 5 -20.73 -22.16 74.62
N LEU A 6 -20.58 -21.02 73.95
CA LEU A 6 -21.22 -20.58 72.72
C LEU A 6 -20.56 -21.37 71.57
N LEU A 7 -21.22 -22.41 71.05
CA LEU A 7 -20.70 -23.13 69.88
C LEU A 7 -21.28 -22.47 68.63
N ALA A 8 -20.45 -21.63 68.02
CA ALA A 8 -20.73 -20.83 66.84
C ALA A 8 -21.07 -21.72 65.64
N ALA A 9 -22.14 -21.35 64.94
CA ALA A 9 -22.48 -21.86 63.62
C ALA A 9 -21.33 -21.54 62.64
N LEU A 10 -20.64 -22.58 62.19
CA LEU A 10 -19.62 -22.47 61.15
C LEU A 10 -20.33 -22.25 59.81
N ALA A 11 -20.60 -20.99 59.47
CA ALA A 11 -20.95 -20.60 58.12
C ALA A 11 -19.73 -20.94 57.23
N ALA A 12 -19.85 -21.98 56.41
CA ALA A 12 -18.90 -22.24 55.34
C ALA A 12 -19.02 -21.08 54.34
N ALA A 13 -18.21 -20.05 54.55
CA ALA A 13 -18.00 -19.00 53.59
C ALA A 13 -17.40 -19.66 52.34
N THR A 14 -18.22 -19.80 51.30
CA THR A 14 -17.75 -20.08 49.95
C THR A 14 -16.63 -19.08 49.64
N PRO A 15 -15.42 -19.53 49.27
CA PRO A 15 -14.36 -18.60 48.94
C PRO A 15 -14.87 -17.74 47.77
N ALA A 16 -15.05 -16.45 48.03
CA ALA A 16 -15.19 -15.48 46.97
C ALA A 16 -13.90 -15.58 46.16
N LEU A 17 -13.98 -16.18 44.97
CA LEU A 17 -12.96 -16.06 43.94
C LEU A 17 -12.89 -14.58 43.60
N ALA A 18 -12.08 -13.84 44.35
CA ALA A 18 -11.73 -12.48 44.02
C ALA A 18 -11.00 -12.56 42.68
N ALA A 19 -11.69 -12.13 41.62
CA ALA A 19 -11.13 -12.11 40.29
C ALA A 19 -9.86 -11.25 40.36
N THR A 20 -8.73 -11.82 39.96
CA THR A 20 -7.44 -11.14 40.05
C THR A 20 -7.40 -10.03 39.00
N PRO A 21 -7.21 -8.76 39.40
CA PRO A 21 -7.12 -7.66 38.44
C PRO A 21 -5.85 -7.80 37.62
N VAL A 22 -5.97 -7.74 36.30
CA VAL A 22 -4.83 -7.87 35.37
C VAL A 22 -4.74 -6.68 34.44
N THR A 23 -3.51 -6.32 34.09
CA THR A 23 -3.20 -5.22 33.17
C THR A 23 -2.75 -5.76 31.82
N LEU A 24 -3.25 -5.16 30.74
CA LEU A 24 -2.84 -5.53 29.39
C LEU A 24 -1.38 -5.09 29.17
N LYS A 25 -0.56 -5.97 28.60
CA LYS A 25 0.79 -5.59 28.16
C LYS A 25 0.70 -4.67 26.95
N ALA A 26 1.54 -3.63 26.93
CA ALA A 26 1.60 -2.67 25.82
C ALA A 26 2.02 -3.34 24.49
N ASP A 27 2.92 -4.32 24.57
CA ASP A 27 3.33 -5.17 23.46
C ASP A 27 3.01 -6.63 23.77
N VAL A 28 1.98 -7.16 23.10
CA VAL A 28 1.56 -8.55 23.24
C VAL A 28 2.26 -9.39 22.17
N PHE A 29 3.21 -10.22 22.62
CA PHE A 29 4.03 -11.08 21.77
C PHE A 29 3.86 -12.56 22.12
N ASP A 30 3.58 -13.39 21.12
CA ASP A 30 3.48 -14.85 21.23
C ASP A 30 4.68 -15.54 20.56
N ALA A 31 5.27 -16.55 21.20
CA ALA A 31 6.44 -17.26 20.66
C ALA A 31 6.07 -18.51 19.84
N ASP A 32 4.98 -19.20 20.21
CA ASP A 32 4.71 -20.59 19.80
C ASP A 32 3.49 -20.73 18.88
N GLY A 33 2.85 -19.61 18.51
CA GLY A 33 1.65 -19.59 17.67
C GLY A 33 0.35 -19.82 18.45
N ILE A 34 0.43 -19.94 19.79
CA ILE A 34 -0.71 -20.12 20.68
C ILE A 34 -0.69 -18.95 21.66
N VAL A 35 -1.55 -17.98 21.40
CA VAL A 35 -1.69 -16.82 22.26
C VAL A 35 -2.31 -17.24 23.59
N THR A 36 -1.55 -17.08 24.66
CA THR A 36 -1.96 -17.40 26.02
C THR A 36 -2.32 -16.17 26.85
N LEU A 37 -3.07 -16.36 27.94
CA LEU A 37 -3.41 -15.25 28.85
C LEU A 37 -2.17 -14.59 29.48
N GLY A 38 -1.09 -15.34 29.69
CA GLY A 38 0.17 -14.84 30.24
C GLY A 38 0.97 -13.97 29.26
N GLU A 39 0.74 -14.14 27.96
CA GLU A 39 1.32 -13.28 26.93
C GLU A 39 0.54 -11.98 26.76
N ILE A 40 -0.78 -12.03 26.93
CA ILE A 40 -1.68 -10.88 26.81
C ILE A 40 -1.63 -9.99 28.07
N PHE A 41 -1.55 -10.59 29.26
CA PHE A 41 -1.72 -9.88 30.53
C PHE A 41 -0.52 -10.01 31.46
N ASP A 42 -0.17 -8.91 32.12
CA ASP A 42 0.67 -8.90 33.31
C ASP A 42 -0.16 -9.29 34.54
N GLY A 43 0.38 -10.20 35.37
CA GLY A 43 -0.31 -10.69 36.57
C GLY A 43 -1.20 -11.92 36.37
N ALA A 44 -1.15 -12.59 35.21
CA ALA A 44 -1.98 -13.77 34.92
C ALA A 44 -1.69 -15.01 35.82
N GLY A 45 -0.58 -15.04 36.56
CA GLY A 45 -0.30 -16.09 37.55
C GLY A 45 -0.40 -17.53 37.01
N ALA A 46 -0.99 -18.42 37.79
CA ALA A 46 -1.13 -19.85 37.45
C ALA A 46 -2.06 -20.13 36.24
N VAL A 47 -2.90 -19.16 35.84
CA VAL A 47 -3.79 -19.29 34.67
C VAL A 47 -3.18 -18.73 33.38
N GLY A 48 -1.93 -18.26 33.44
CA GLY A 48 -1.20 -17.70 32.31
C GLY A 48 -1.01 -18.64 31.12
N SER A 49 -0.99 -19.96 31.32
CA SER A 49 -0.86 -20.95 30.24
C SER A 49 -2.18 -21.26 29.51
N THR A 50 -3.28 -20.60 29.88
CA THR A 50 -4.58 -20.84 29.24
C THR A 50 -4.58 -20.28 27.80
N PRO A 51 -4.85 -21.11 26.78
CA PRO A 51 -4.88 -20.66 25.39
C PRO A 51 -6.13 -19.81 25.13
N VAL A 52 -5.93 -18.61 24.59
CA VAL A 52 -7.00 -17.68 24.21
C VAL A 52 -7.30 -17.77 22.73
N ALA A 53 -6.27 -17.90 21.89
CA ALA A 53 -6.40 -18.00 20.45
C ALA A 53 -5.18 -18.67 19.82
N ALA A 54 -5.36 -19.31 18.67
CA ALA A 54 -4.25 -19.75 17.83
C ALA A 54 -3.98 -18.70 16.75
N ARG A 55 -2.71 -18.30 16.62
CA ARG A 55 -2.24 -17.38 15.60
C ARG A 55 -1.89 -18.17 14.33
N ARG A 56 -2.53 -17.83 13.20
CA ARG A 56 -2.31 -18.48 11.89
C ARG A 56 -1.44 -17.66 10.92
N GLY A 57 -0.78 -16.60 11.41
CA GLY A 57 0.04 -15.68 10.61
C GLY A 57 1.00 -14.85 11.47
N ALA A 58 1.60 -13.80 10.91
CA ALA A 58 2.59 -12.97 11.64
C ALA A 58 1.97 -12.25 12.86
N SER A 59 0.73 -11.79 12.71
CA SER A 59 -0.07 -11.20 13.79
C SER A 59 -1.49 -11.75 13.74
N VAL A 60 -2.17 -11.76 14.89
CA VAL A 60 -3.59 -12.05 15.00
C VAL A 60 -4.29 -10.87 15.68
N MET A 61 -5.42 -10.46 15.12
CA MET A 61 -6.24 -9.39 15.69
C MET A 61 -7.32 -10.02 16.55
N LEU A 62 -7.22 -9.85 17.86
CA LEU A 62 -8.19 -10.36 18.83
C LEU A 62 -9.14 -9.24 19.24
N SER A 63 -10.44 -9.53 19.28
CA SER A 63 -11.38 -8.55 19.82
C SER A 63 -11.20 -8.45 21.34
N ALA A 64 -11.16 -7.22 21.85
CA ALA A 64 -11.01 -6.97 23.28
C ALA A 64 -12.14 -7.63 24.09
N ALA A 65 -13.35 -7.70 23.53
CA ALA A 65 -14.49 -8.39 24.13
C ALA A 65 -14.24 -9.91 24.25
N ALA A 66 -13.68 -10.56 23.22
CA ALA A 66 -13.34 -11.98 23.28
C ALA A 66 -12.23 -12.26 24.30
N VAL A 67 -11.18 -11.42 24.32
CA VAL A 67 -10.09 -11.53 25.30
C VAL A 67 -10.59 -11.33 26.73
N ARG A 68 -11.45 -10.33 26.97
CA ARG A 68 -12.09 -10.10 28.27
C ARG A 68 -12.96 -11.27 28.71
N SER A 69 -13.72 -11.86 27.78
CA SER A 69 -14.53 -13.06 28.08
C SER A 69 -13.69 -14.30 28.39
N ALA A 70 -12.52 -14.43 27.75
CA ALA A 70 -11.56 -15.51 28.03
C ALA A 70 -10.88 -15.31 29.39
N ALA A 71 -10.46 -14.08 29.71
CA ALA A 71 -9.90 -13.69 30.99
C ALA A 71 -10.90 -13.93 32.14
N TYR A 72 -12.14 -13.48 31.99
CA TYR A 72 -13.20 -13.65 32.99
C TYR A 72 -13.50 -15.14 33.27
N ARG A 73 -13.53 -15.97 32.22
CA ARG A 73 -13.69 -17.43 32.36
C ARG A 73 -12.51 -18.09 33.07
N ALA A 74 -11.32 -17.50 32.97
CA ALA A 74 -10.12 -17.94 33.67
C ALA A 74 -9.96 -17.32 35.06
N GLY A 75 -10.94 -16.54 35.54
CA GLY A 75 -10.90 -15.90 36.87
C GLY A 75 -10.06 -14.62 36.94
N LEU A 76 -9.68 -14.05 35.79
CA LEU A 76 -8.99 -12.76 35.69
C LEU A 76 -10.00 -11.64 35.41
N ASP A 77 -9.86 -10.49 36.06
CA ASP A 77 -10.64 -9.30 35.76
C ASP A 77 -9.79 -8.26 35.01
N TRP A 78 -10.16 -8.01 33.76
CA TRP A 78 -9.57 -6.93 32.97
C TRP A 78 -10.59 -5.81 32.80
N ALA A 79 -10.32 -4.67 33.44
CA ALA A 79 -11.20 -3.50 33.43
C ALA A 79 -11.25 -2.79 32.06
N ASN A 80 -10.27 -3.02 31.17
CA ASN A 80 -10.12 -2.31 29.89
C ASN A 80 -10.28 -0.78 30.03
N ALA A 81 -9.49 -0.17 30.92
CA ALA A 81 -9.56 1.26 31.20
C ALA A 81 -9.31 2.14 29.96
N GLU A 82 -8.57 1.62 28.97
CA GLU A 82 -8.24 2.30 27.72
C GLU A 82 -9.32 2.18 26.63
N GLY A 83 -10.40 1.42 26.87
CA GLY A 83 -11.50 1.30 25.91
C GLY A 83 -11.10 0.61 24.61
N LEU A 84 -10.06 -0.23 24.63
CA LEU A 84 -9.54 -0.93 23.46
C LEU A 84 -10.63 -1.82 22.86
N ARG A 85 -10.79 -1.78 21.54
CA ARG A 85 -11.72 -2.63 20.79
C ARG A 85 -11.02 -3.86 20.21
N GLN A 86 -9.74 -3.74 19.91
CA GLN A 86 -8.93 -4.77 19.28
C GLN A 86 -7.54 -4.76 19.89
N ILE A 87 -6.98 -5.96 20.06
CA ILE A 87 -5.64 -6.21 20.56
C ILE A 87 -4.91 -6.92 19.43
N VAL A 88 -3.81 -6.34 18.97
CA VAL A 88 -2.94 -6.97 17.97
C VAL A 88 -1.90 -7.78 18.72
N VAL A 89 -1.93 -9.10 18.53
CA VAL A 89 -0.91 -9.99 19.05
C VAL A 89 0.03 -10.32 17.91
N SER A 90 1.24 -9.80 18.01
CA SER A 90 2.33 -10.15 17.10
C SER A 90 3.07 -11.35 17.67
N GLY A 91 3.89 -12.03 16.88
CA GLY A 91 4.69 -13.09 17.48
C GLY A 91 5.86 -13.55 16.67
N GLY A 92 6.74 -14.30 17.33
CA GLY A 92 7.92 -14.92 16.77
C GLY A 92 7.50 -16.06 15.85
N ALA A 93 8.30 -16.33 14.82
CA ALA A 93 8.06 -17.51 13.99
C ALA A 93 8.10 -18.77 14.88
N PRO A 94 7.11 -19.68 14.80
CA PRO A 94 7.03 -20.83 15.69
C PRO A 94 8.30 -21.66 15.60
N THR A 95 8.97 -21.88 16.74
CA THR A 95 10.19 -22.67 16.87
C THR A 95 9.87 -24.16 16.73
N GLY A 96 9.81 -24.62 15.48
CA GLY A 96 9.48 -26.00 15.14
C GLY A 96 9.31 -26.21 13.65
N SER A 97 10.29 -25.79 12.85
CA SER A 97 10.44 -26.23 11.46
C SER A 97 11.91 -26.51 11.20
N PRO A 98 12.29 -27.72 10.77
CA PRO A 98 13.66 -27.99 10.38
C PRO A 98 13.97 -27.20 9.11
N ALA A 99 15.13 -26.55 9.11
CA ALA A 99 15.75 -25.83 8.01
C ALA A 99 15.09 -24.50 7.62
N ASN A 100 15.93 -23.47 7.68
CA ASN A 100 15.89 -22.22 6.93
C ASN A 100 15.30 -22.38 5.51
N VAL A 101 13.98 -22.27 5.38
CA VAL A 101 13.30 -22.00 4.12
C VAL A 101 12.68 -20.62 4.27
N ALA A 102 13.34 -19.65 3.63
CA ALA A 102 12.91 -18.27 3.46
C ALA A 102 11.40 -18.07 3.61
N ALA A 103 11.00 -17.19 4.52
CA ALA A 103 9.70 -16.53 4.49
C ALA A 103 9.59 -15.73 3.18
N ARG A 104 9.29 -16.42 2.08
CA ARG A 104 8.81 -15.84 0.84
C ARG A 104 7.35 -15.49 1.09
N GLY A 105 7.11 -14.36 1.74
CA GLY A 105 5.78 -13.77 1.79
C GLY A 105 5.38 -13.43 0.36
N ASN A 106 4.46 -14.17 -0.22
CA ASN A 106 3.96 -13.85 -1.55
C ASN A 106 3.18 -12.52 -1.46
N VAL A 107 3.79 -11.44 -1.95
CA VAL A 107 3.16 -10.12 -2.08
C VAL A 107 2.32 -10.11 -3.35
N ASP A 108 1.17 -9.46 -3.31
CA ASP A 108 0.37 -9.18 -4.51
C ASP A 108 1.07 -8.09 -5.31
N VAL A 109 1.48 -8.45 -6.53
CA VAL A 109 2.24 -7.58 -7.42
C VAL A 109 1.55 -7.59 -8.77
N LEU A 110 1.38 -6.40 -9.36
CA LEU A 110 0.94 -6.30 -10.74
C LEU A 110 1.97 -6.97 -11.65
N THR A 111 1.52 -7.84 -12.52
CA THR A 111 2.36 -8.53 -13.51
C THR A 111 1.81 -8.28 -14.91
N TRP A 112 2.69 -8.35 -15.90
CA TRP A 112 2.32 -8.18 -17.31
C TRP A 112 1.66 -9.46 -17.84
N THR A 113 0.46 -9.37 -18.41
CA THR A 113 -0.22 -10.54 -18.99
C THR A 113 0.42 -11.00 -20.30
N ARG A 114 1.01 -10.06 -21.05
CA ARG A 114 1.64 -10.29 -22.36
C ARG A 114 2.96 -9.53 -22.49
N PRO A 115 3.83 -9.87 -23.44
CA PRO A 115 4.97 -9.03 -23.75
C PRO A 115 4.50 -7.68 -24.32
N ILE A 116 5.15 -6.60 -23.87
CA ILE A 116 4.89 -5.23 -24.32
C ILE A 116 6.17 -4.67 -24.93
N SER A 117 6.05 -4.08 -26.12
CA SER A 117 7.19 -3.52 -26.84
C SER A 117 7.57 -2.14 -26.30
N ALA A 118 8.82 -1.72 -26.48
CA ALA A 118 9.22 -0.36 -26.11
C ALA A 118 8.41 0.68 -26.92
N GLY A 119 7.86 1.68 -26.23
CA GLY A 119 7.00 2.72 -26.80
C GLY A 119 5.52 2.35 -26.92
N GLU A 120 5.15 1.10 -26.62
CA GLU A 120 3.77 0.65 -26.65
C GLU A 120 3.00 1.13 -25.41
N ILE A 121 1.73 1.49 -25.59
CA ILE A 121 0.86 2.00 -24.53
C ILE A 121 0.31 0.84 -23.71
N VAL A 122 0.43 0.93 -22.40
CA VAL A 122 -0.12 -0.02 -21.43
C VAL A 122 -1.64 0.10 -21.40
N GLN A 123 -2.31 -1.01 -21.68
CA GLN A 123 -3.77 -1.12 -21.58
C GLN A 123 -4.19 -1.80 -20.26
N PRO A 124 -5.45 -1.64 -19.83
CA PRO A 124 -5.97 -2.32 -18.63
C PRO A 124 -5.83 -3.85 -18.69
N GLU A 125 -6.02 -4.46 -19.86
CA GLU A 125 -5.89 -5.90 -20.09
C GLU A 125 -4.45 -6.43 -19.97
N ASP A 126 -3.46 -5.53 -20.01
CA ASP A 126 -2.05 -5.87 -19.91
C ASP A 126 -1.61 -6.13 -18.47
N LEU A 127 -2.47 -5.80 -17.50
CA LEU A 127 -2.20 -5.83 -16.07
C LEU A 127 -3.01 -6.94 -15.38
N VAL A 128 -2.33 -7.74 -14.57
CA VAL A 128 -2.99 -8.73 -13.71
C VAL A 128 -2.31 -8.82 -12.34
N TRP A 129 -3.11 -9.01 -11.29
CA TRP A 129 -2.59 -9.27 -9.96
C TRP A 129 -2.02 -10.68 -9.88
N GLY A 130 -0.71 -10.77 -9.61
CA GLY A 130 0.01 -12.01 -9.42
C GLY A 130 0.63 -12.11 -8.03
N LYS A 131 0.90 -13.32 -7.57
CA LYS A 131 1.65 -13.58 -6.33
C LYS A 131 3.14 -13.66 -6.66
N ALA A 132 3.95 -12.74 -6.14
CA ALA A 132 5.40 -12.77 -6.29
C ALA A 132 6.09 -12.91 -4.93
N ALA A 133 7.20 -13.65 -4.88
CA ALA A 133 7.98 -13.84 -3.66
C ALA A 133 8.54 -12.52 -3.09
N MET A 134 8.64 -11.48 -3.93
CA MET A 134 9.06 -10.14 -3.55
C MET A 134 8.59 -9.13 -4.61
N ALA A 135 8.00 -8.02 -4.18
CA ALA A 135 7.67 -6.90 -5.05
C ALA A 135 8.92 -6.04 -5.32
N PRO A 136 9.12 -5.54 -6.55
CA PRO A 136 10.05 -4.43 -6.78
C PRO A 136 9.74 -3.25 -5.84
N ALA A 137 10.75 -2.54 -5.37
CA ALA A 137 10.56 -1.37 -4.50
C ALA A 137 9.66 -0.29 -5.15
N ASP A 138 9.70 -0.18 -6.48
CA ASP A 138 8.90 0.77 -7.27
C ASP A 138 7.63 0.13 -7.87
N ALA A 139 7.16 -0.98 -7.31
CA ALA A 139 5.95 -1.65 -7.80
C ALA A 139 4.72 -0.76 -7.54
N PRO A 140 3.92 -0.43 -8.57
CA PRO A 140 2.68 0.30 -8.38
C PRO A 140 1.68 -0.54 -7.58
N ASN A 141 1.03 0.07 -6.59
CA ASN A 141 -0.06 -0.55 -5.83
C ASN A 141 -1.44 -0.33 -6.48
N ASP A 142 -1.49 0.51 -7.51
CA ASP A 142 -2.70 0.90 -8.22
C ASP A 142 -2.49 0.69 -9.73
N PRO A 143 -3.31 -0.13 -10.40
CA PRO A 143 -3.22 -0.32 -11.85
C PRO A 143 -3.48 0.98 -12.63
N ASP A 144 -4.33 1.88 -12.12
CA ASP A 144 -4.69 3.12 -12.81
C ASP A 144 -3.50 4.09 -12.93
N ALA A 145 -2.48 3.92 -12.10
CA ALA A 145 -1.24 4.69 -12.18
C ALA A 145 -0.37 4.33 -13.38
N VAL A 146 -0.59 3.16 -14.00
CA VAL A 146 0.23 2.60 -15.08
C VAL A 146 -0.49 2.62 -16.41
N ILE A 147 -1.81 2.50 -16.39
CA ILE A 147 -2.66 2.52 -17.58
C ILE A 147 -2.47 3.85 -18.35
N GLY A 148 -2.32 3.75 -19.67
CA GLY A 148 -2.11 4.92 -20.54
C GLY A 148 -0.66 5.45 -20.59
N LEU A 149 0.26 4.89 -19.79
CA LEU A 149 1.69 5.11 -19.94
C LEU A 149 2.26 4.21 -21.04
N ALA A 150 3.38 4.59 -21.63
CA ALA A 150 4.14 3.77 -22.56
C ALA A 150 5.32 3.05 -21.89
N ALA A 151 5.61 1.84 -22.33
CA ALA A 151 6.77 1.08 -21.87
C ALA A 151 8.09 1.74 -22.34
N ARG A 152 9.04 1.95 -21.42
CA ARG A 152 10.37 2.50 -21.75
C ARG A 152 11.30 1.50 -22.43
N ARG A 153 11.06 0.22 -22.18
CA ARG A 153 11.87 -0.92 -22.64
C ARG A 153 10.96 -2.11 -22.95
N PRO A 154 11.41 -3.12 -23.70
CA PRO A 154 10.60 -4.33 -23.89
C PRO A 154 10.36 -5.03 -22.55
N LEU A 155 9.08 -5.31 -22.26
CA LEU A 155 8.61 -5.96 -21.04
C LEU A 155 8.17 -7.39 -21.36
N ARG A 156 8.41 -8.31 -20.43
CA ARG A 156 8.07 -9.72 -20.59
C ARG A 156 6.79 -10.06 -19.86
N ALA A 157 6.00 -10.96 -20.44
CA ALA A 157 4.87 -11.59 -19.75
C ALA A 157 5.32 -12.25 -18.45
N GLY A 158 4.49 -12.13 -17.41
CA GLY A 158 4.73 -12.63 -16.05
C GLY A 158 5.75 -11.84 -15.24
N ALA A 159 6.44 -10.84 -15.83
CA ALA A 159 7.32 -9.98 -15.06
C ALA A 159 6.49 -9.00 -14.21
N ALA A 160 7.02 -8.65 -13.03
CA ALA A 160 6.43 -7.65 -12.16
C ALA A 160 6.50 -6.25 -12.80
N VAL A 161 5.40 -5.51 -12.70
CA VAL A 161 5.28 -4.11 -13.10
C VAL A 161 6.10 -3.26 -12.14
N ALA A 162 6.90 -2.35 -12.70
CA ALA A 162 7.66 -1.37 -11.93
C ALA A 162 7.46 0.02 -12.54
N ALA A 163 7.30 1.06 -11.72
CA ALA A 163 7.07 2.42 -12.20
C ALA A 163 8.21 2.95 -13.11
N ARG A 164 9.44 2.49 -12.89
CA ARG A 164 10.61 2.81 -13.73
C ARG A 164 10.52 2.25 -15.15
N ASP A 165 9.66 1.28 -15.40
CA ASP A 165 9.52 0.61 -16.69
C ASP A 165 8.54 1.31 -17.63
N VAL A 166 7.80 2.30 -17.12
CA VAL A 166 6.79 3.06 -17.85
C VAL A 166 7.08 4.56 -17.81
N SER A 167 6.56 5.30 -18.80
CA SER A 167 6.64 6.75 -18.89
C SER A 167 5.48 7.31 -19.69
N ALA A 168 5.28 8.63 -19.65
CA ALA A 168 4.34 9.27 -20.56
C ALA A 168 4.62 8.86 -22.03
N PRO A 169 3.58 8.53 -22.81
CA PRO A 169 3.73 8.07 -24.18
C PRO A 169 4.37 9.17 -25.03
N MET A 170 5.47 8.84 -25.70
CA MET A 170 6.08 9.75 -26.66
C MET A 170 5.21 9.78 -27.91
N VAL A 171 4.44 10.86 -28.08
CA VAL A 171 3.49 11.01 -29.18
C VAL A 171 4.09 11.69 -30.41
N ILE A 172 5.24 12.34 -30.26
CA ILE A 172 6.01 12.95 -31.35
C ILE A 172 7.45 12.46 -31.29
N LYS A 173 7.99 12.01 -32.42
CA LYS A 173 9.39 11.61 -32.59
C LYS A 173 10.24 12.77 -33.11
N ALA A 174 11.55 12.70 -32.86
CA ALA A 174 12.49 13.62 -33.49
C ALA A 174 12.46 13.47 -35.02
N ASN A 175 12.59 14.60 -35.73
CA ASN A 175 12.47 14.76 -37.17
C ASN A 175 11.07 14.52 -37.78
N GLU A 176 10.03 14.33 -36.97
CA GLU A 176 8.66 14.17 -37.44
C GLU A 176 8.05 15.51 -37.88
N ILE A 177 7.19 15.52 -38.91
CA ILE A 177 6.43 16.71 -39.30
C ILE A 177 5.17 16.77 -38.45
N VAL A 178 5.01 17.86 -37.71
CA VAL A 178 3.90 18.12 -36.79
C VAL A 178 3.16 19.38 -37.21
N THR A 179 1.87 19.42 -36.93
CA THR A 179 1.05 20.61 -37.13
C THR A 179 1.14 21.49 -35.89
N LEU A 180 1.60 22.71 -36.10
CA LEU A 180 1.76 23.73 -35.09
C LEU A 180 0.52 24.62 -35.06
N THR A 181 -0.19 24.61 -33.93
CA THR A 181 -1.33 25.49 -33.69
C THR A 181 -0.90 26.66 -32.82
N TYR A 182 -1.06 27.87 -33.31
CA TYR A 182 -0.89 29.09 -32.52
C TYR A 182 -2.26 29.70 -32.29
N ASP A 183 -2.64 29.88 -31.03
CA ASP A 183 -3.89 30.55 -30.65
C ASP A 183 -3.57 31.81 -29.85
N ASN A 184 -4.13 32.93 -30.29
CA ASN A 184 -4.07 34.19 -29.55
C ASN A 184 -5.33 35.04 -29.84
N GLN A 185 -6.09 35.36 -28.80
CA GLN A 185 -7.27 36.24 -28.84
C GLN A 185 -8.28 35.91 -29.97
N GLY A 186 -8.55 34.62 -30.19
CA GLY A 186 -9.55 34.17 -31.19
C GLY A 186 -9.01 34.03 -32.62
N VAL A 187 -7.71 34.20 -32.83
CA VAL A 187 -7.03 33.89 -34.10
C VAL A 187 -6.25 32.59 -33.93
N SER A 188 -6.65 31.55 -34.67
CA SER A 188 -5.95 30.27 -34.74
C SER A 188 -5.15 30.18 -36.05
N LEU A 189 -3.83 29.99 -35.95
CA LEU A 189 -2.95 29.74 -37.09
C LEU A 189 -2.46 28.29 -37.04
N ALA A 190 -2.60 27.54 -38.14
CA ALA A 190 -2.05 26.20 -38.28
C ALA A 190 -0.93 26.20 -39.33
N LEU A 191 0.25 25.70 -38.96
CA LEU A 191 1.38 25.58 -39.89
C LEU A 191 2.12 24.26 -39.68
N GLN A 192 2.85 23.80 -40.70
CA GLN A 192 3.68 22.61 -40.57
C GLN A 192 5.05 22.97 -40.00
N ALA A 193 5.51 22.19 -39.04
CA ALA A 193 6.83 22.30 -38.45
C ALA A 193 7.46 20.92 -38.29
N LYS A 194 8.78 20.85 -38.38
CA LYS A 194 9.56 19.64 -38.12
C LYS A 194 9.99 19.60 -36.67
N ALA A 195 9.62 18.58 -35.92
CA ALA A 195 10.09 18.37 -34.56
C ALA A 195 11.61 18.12 -34.55
N LEU A 196 12.36 18.89 -33.77
CA LEU A 196 13.79 18.69 -33.56
C LEU A 196 14.06 17.68 -32.43
N SER A 197 13.14 17.60 -31.47
CA SER A 197 13.17 16.65 -30.35
C SER A 197 11.83 15.92 -30.24
N GLY A 198 11.87 14.66 -29.81
CA GLY A 198 10.64 13.94 -29.45
C GLY A 198 10.11 14.39 -28.09
N GLY A 199 8.84 14.13 -27.83
CA GLY A 199 8.21 14.48 -26.55
C GLY A 199 6.85 13.82 -26.35
N ALA A 200 6.43 13.76 -25.08
CA ALA A 200 5.11 13.30 -24.68
C ALA A 200 4.09 14.46 -24.61
N VAL A 201 2.80 14.15 -24.51
CA VAL A 201 1.74 15.17 -24.33
C VAL A 201 2.03 16.02 -23.09
N GLY A 202 1.96 17.35 -23.25
CA GLY A 202 2.24 18.33 -22.20
C GLY A 202 3.74 18.59 -21.97
N GLU A 203 4.62 18.02 -22.79
CA GLU A 203 6.06 18.33 -22.79
C GLU A 203 6.37 19.44 -23.80
N THR A 204 7.41 20.23 -23.51
CA THR A 204 7.88 21.28 -24.42
C THR A 204 8.96 20.71 -25.34
N ILE A 205 8.74 20.80 -26.65
CA ILE A 205 9.68 20.35 -27.68
C ILE A 205 10.13 21.53 -28.55
N ASN A 206 11.33 21.42 -29.12
CA ASN A 206 11.79 22.36 -30.14
C ASN A 206 11.28 21.91 -31.50
N VAL A 207 10.65 22.81 -32.24
CA VAL A 207 10.17 22.57 -33.60
C VAL A 207 10.77 23.60 -34.55
N GLN A 208 11.02 23.21 -35.79
CA GLN A 208 11.49 24.09 -36.86
C GLN A 208 10.41 24.25 -37.91
N ASN A 209 9.97 25.48 -38.17
CA ASN A 209 9.04 25.74 -39.27
C ASN A 209 9.69 25.35 -40.61
N VAL A 210 9.00 24.54 -41.42
CA VAL A 210 9.54 24.00 -42.67
C VAL A 210 9.76 25.08 -43.74
N THR A 211 8.99 26.17 -43.71
CA THR A 211 9.06 27.28 -44.67
C THR A 211 10.08 28.33 -44.24
N SER A 212 9.99 28.82 -43.00
CA SER A 212 10.84 29.93 -42.52
C SER A 212 12.15 29.48 -41.89
N LYS A 213 12.34 28.18 -41.64
CA LYS A 213 13.46 27.57 -40.92
C LYS A 213 13.68 28.09 -39.48
N LYS A 214 12.77 28.92 -38.96
CA LYS A 214 12.82 29.41 -37.57
C LYS A 214 12.48 28.28 -36.59
N THR A 215 13.24 28.22 -35.50
CA THR A 215 12.99 27.29 -34.38
C THR A 215 12.11 27.96 -33.34
N VAL A 216 11.10 27.23 -32.86
CA VAL A 216 10.12 27.70 -31.87
C VAL A 216 9.93 26.61 -30.81
N GLN A 217 9.69 27.01 -29.56
CA GLN A 217 9.30 26.09 -28.49
C GLN A 217 7.78 25.89 -28.54
N ALA A 218 7.34 24.63 -28.54
CA ALA A 218 5.94 24.27 -28.59
C ALA A 218 5.63 23.21 -27.54
N VAL A 219 4.42 23.23 -27.00
CA VAL A 219 3.93 22.20 -26.08
C VAL A 219 3.15 21.17 -26.87
N VAL A 220 3.51 19.90 -26.72
CA VAL A 220 2.84 18.79 -27.39
C VAL A 220 1.40 18.67 -26.88
N THR A 221 0.43 18.74 -27.76
CA THR A 221 -1.00 18.63 -27.41
C THR A 221 -1.57 17.26 -27.78
N GLY A 222 -0.96 16.56 -28.74
CA GLY A 222 -1.37 15.23 -29.16
C GLY A 222 -0.46 14.65 -30.24
N PRO A 223 -0.83 13.50 -30.81
CA PRO A 223 -0.08 12.86 -31.89
C PRO A 223 0.05 13.80 -33.10
N GLY A 224 1.28 14.14 -33.47
CA GLY A 224 1.56 15.06 -34.58
C GLY A 224 1.05 16.50 -34.38
N GLN A 225 0.67 16.89 -33.16
CA GLN A 225 0.08 18.20 -32.85
C GLN A 225 0.85 18.88 -31.72
N ALA A 226 1.22 20.14 -31.91
CA ALA A 226 1.86 20.94 -30.89
C ALA A 226 1.35 22.39 -30.91
N ALA A 227 1.20 23.00 -29.74
CA ALA A 227 0.70 24.36 -29.58
C ALA A 227 1.80 25.34 -29.16
N VAL A 228 1.68 26.59 -29.60
CA VAL A 228 2.60 27.69 -29.26
C VAL A 228 1.79 28.89 -28.74
N GLY A 229 2.36 29.67 -27.82
CA GLY A 229 1.77 30.91 -27.32
C GLY A 229 1.10 30.76 -25.94
N PRO A 230 0.17 31.67 -25.55
CA PRO A 230 -0.42 31.69 -24.22
C PRO A 230 -1.18 30.40 -23.85
N ALA A 231 -1.75 29.69 -24.84
CA ALA A 231 -2.36 28.38 -24.64
C ALA A 231 -1.36 27.30 -24.15
N ALA A 232 -0.09 27.39 -24.58
CA ALA A 232 0.97 26.50 -24.12
C ALA A 232 1.40 26.82 -22.67
N GLU A 233 1.38 28.11 -22.28
CA GLU A 233 1.64 28.56 -20.91
C GLU A 233 0.56 28.04 -19.93
N GLN A 234 -0.71 28.03 -20.35
CA GLN A 234 -1.82 27.49 -19.56
C GLN A 234 -1.69 25.98 -19.33
N LEU A 235 -1.35 25.20 -20.36
CA LEU A 235 -1.09 23.76 -20.21
C LEU A 235 0.10 23.48 -19.26
N LYS A 236 1.12 24.34 -19.27
CA LYS A 236 2.25 24.27 -18.35
C LYS A 236 1.84 24.54 -16.89
N LEU A 237 0.95 25.51 -16.65
CA LEU A 237 0.43 25.86 -15.32
C LEU A 237 -0.44 24.75 -14.71
N VAL A 238 -1.20 24.02 -15.53
CA VAL A 238 -1.99 22.85 -15.06
C VAL A 238 -1.07 21.72 -14.59
N ARG A 239 0.10 21.54 -15.20
CA ARG A 239 1.07 20.51 -14.81
C ARG A 239 1.82 20.88 -13.52
N SER A 240 2.20 22.15 -13.35
CA SER A 240 2.93 22.61 -12.15
C SER A 240 2.05 22.62 -10.90
N SER A 241 0.77 22.95 -11.03
CA SER A 241 -0.18 22.97 -9.90
C SER A 241 -0.43 21.58 -9.29
N ARG A 242 -0.36 20.50 -10.07
CA ARG A 242 -0.47 19.12 -9.54
C ARG A 242 0.74 18.68 -8.72
N TYR A 243 1.90 19.32 -8.87
CA TYR A 243 3.11 18.99 -8.11
C TYR A 243 3.22 19.75 -6.79
N ALA A 244 2.43 20.81 -6.59
CA ALA A 244 2.48 21.65 -5.39
C ALA A 244 1.60 21.14 -4.22
N SER A 245 0.88 20.03 -4.40
CA SER A 245 -0.09 19.52 -3.42
C SER A 245 0.19 18.09 -2.96
N ARG A 246 1.46 17.69 -2.85
CA ARG A 246 1.88 16.45 -2.19
C ARG A 246 2.99 16.69 -1.18
#